data_AF-A0A962YG27-F1
#
_entry.id   AF-A0A962YG27-F1
#
_cell.length_a   1.000
_cell.length_b   1.000
_cell.length_c   1.000
_cell.angle_alpha   90.00
_cell.angle_beta   90.00
_cell.angle_gamma   90.00
#
_symmetry.space_group_name_H-M   'P 1'
#
loop_
_entity.id
_entity.type
_entity.pdbx_description
1 polymer ?
#
loop_
_entity_poly.entity_id
_entity_poly.type
_entity_poly.pdbx_seq_one_letter_code
_entity_poly.pdbx_strand_id
1 'polypeptide(L)'
;MNESAIDPKRRTVELSTLLAGLAPLPAALDYPISGLAQDSRKVLPGDLFCALRGLQQHGLEYWHDVQAAGAAALVWEPPSPHPDLPPAAIKCGSMAVVPVEELGQHLGLLADRFYKHPGAALNLVGVTGTDGKTSCAYYIAQALHDQDNPCGLAGTLGHGLYGEVLEQA
;
A
#
# COMPACT_ATOMS: atom_id res chain seq x y z
N MET A 1 21.73 -20.77 10.71
CA MET A 1 20.40 -21.38 10.47
C MET A 1 19.55 -21.04 11.66
N ASN A 2 18.81 -19.96 11.60
CA ASN A 2 17.70 -19.73 12.51
C ASN A 2 16.65 -18.93 11.77
N GLU A 3 15.48 -19.53 11.66
CA GLU A 3 14.26 -19.00 11.08
C GLU A 3 14.00 -17.59 11.59
N SER A 4 14.00 -16.62 10.68
CA SER A 4 13.54 -15.27 10.97
C SER A 4 12.04 -15.36 11.22
N ALA A 5 11.68 -15.18 12.48
CA ALA A 5 10.34 -15.24 13.03
C ALA A 5 9.32 -14.53 12.13
N ILE A 6 8.36 -15.30 11.62
CA ILE A 6 7.11 -14.78 11.08
C ILE A 6 6.35 -14.21 12.28
N ASP A 7 6.19 -12.89 12.33
CA ASP A 7 5.37 -12.22 13.35
C ASP A 7 3.94 -12.79 13.33
N PRO A 8 3.47 -13.41 14.42
CA PRO A 8 2.16 -14.07 14.50
C PRO A 8 0.95 -13.13 14.35
N LYS A 9 1.15 -11.81 14.15
CA LYS A 9 0.08 -10.84 13.85
C LYS A 9 0.02 -10.39 12.38
N ARG A 10 0.79 -10.97 11.45
CA ARG A 10 0.66 -10.67 10.02
C ARG A 10 -0.72 -11.11 9.50
N ARG A 11 -1.61 -10.13 9.35
CA ARG A 11 -2.91 -10.30 8.69
C ARG A 11 -2.66 -10.60 7.21
N THR A 12 -3.33 -11.60 6.67
CA THR A 12 -3.31 -11.92 5.24
C THR A 12 -4.64 -11.57 4.58
N VAL A 13 -4.58 -11.14 3.32
CA VAL A 13 -5.74 -10.88 2.45
C VAL A 13 -5.48 -11.55 1.10
N GLU A 14 -6.47 -12.23 0.54
CA GLU A 14 -6.33 -12.85 -0.78
C GLU A 14 -6.17 -11.80 -1.88
N LEU A 15 -5.29 -12.07 -2.85
CA LEU A 15 -5.02 -11.14 -3.95
C LEU A 15 -6.29 -10.83 -4.76
N SER A 16 -7.18 -11.80 -4.94
CA SER A 16 -8.48 -11.62 -5.59
C SER A 16 -9.36 -10.58 -4.89
N THR A 17 -9.29 -10.53 -3.55
CA THR A 17 -10.03 -9.53 -2.76
C THR A 17 -9.45 -8.13 -2.97
N LEU A 18 -8.11 -8.02 -2.99
CA LEU A 18 -7.44 -6.75 -3.25
C LEU A 18 -7.72 -6.24 -4.67
N LEU A 19 -7.74 -7.13 -5.66
CA LEU A 19 -7.92 -6.79 -7.08
C LEU A 19 -9.37 -6.83 -7.58
N ALA A 20 -10.34 -7.07 -6.70
CA ALA A 20 -11.75 -7.16 -7.06
C ALA A 20 -12.22 -5.91 -7.83
N GLY A 21 -12.65 -6.09 -9.08
CA GLY A 21 -13.11 -5.01 -9.96
C GLY A 21 -11.99 -4.13 -10.55
N LEU A 22 -10.71 -4.44 -10.30
CA LEU A 22 -9.55 -3.71 -10.84
C LEU A 22 -8.86 -4.49 -11.96
N ALA A 23 -8.71 -5.80 -11.79
CA ALA A 23 -8.10 -6.67 -12.80
C ALA A 23 -8.64 -8.10 -12.69
N PRO A 24 -8.74 -8.84 -13.82
CA PRO A 24 -9.07 -10.25 -13.79
C PRO A 24 -7.90 -11.05 -13.19
N LEU A 25 -8.20 -11.91 -12.21
CA LEU A 25 -7.21 -12.78 -11.58
C LEU A 25 -7.63 -14.25 -11.73
N PRO A 26 -6.84 -15.09 -12.41
CA PRO A 26 -7.04 -16.53 -12.40
C PRO A 26 -6.89 -17.10 -10.99
N ALA A 27 -7.76 -18.04 -10.58
CA ALA A 27 -7.71 -18.66 -9.26
C ALA A 27 -6.35 -19.31 -8.92
N ALA A 28 -5.58 -19.75 -9.93
CA ALA A 28 -4.25 -20.32 -9.74
C ALA A 28 -3.17 -19.29 -9.32
N LEU A 29 -3.49 -17.99 -9.40
CA LEU A 29 -2.64 -16.86 -9.02
C LEU A 29 -3.17 -16.13 -7.78
N ASP A 30 -4.21 -16.67 -7.13
CA ASP A 30 -4.78 -16.08 -5.92
C ASP A 30 -3.92 -16.45 -4.70
N TYR A 31 -2.91 -15.61 -4.44
CA TYR A 31 -1.98 -15.81 -3.34
C TYR A 31 -2.34 -14.94 -2.14
N PRO A 32 -2.10 -15.43 -0.90
CA PRO A 32 -2.31 -14.64 0.30
C PRO A 32 -1.25 -13.53 0.39
N ILE A 33 -1.69 -12.30 0.59
CA ILE A 33 -0.84 -11.11 0.70
C ILE A 33 -0.72 -10.69 2.15
N SER A 34 0.51 -10.54 2.66
CA SER A 34 0.80 -10.17 4.05
C SER A 34 1.26 -8.72 4.26
N GLY A 35 1.41 -7.96 3.18
CA GLY A 35 1.87 -6.57 3.23
C GLY A 35 1.74 -5.89 1.87
N LEU A 36 1.84 -4.56 1.88
CA LEU A 36 1.86 -3.73 0.67
C LEU A 36 3.17 -2.95 0.63
N ALA A 37 3.82 -2.92 -0.53
CA ALA A 37 5.05 -2.18 -0.75
C ALA A 37 5.04 -1.43 -2.09
N GLN A 38 5.54 -0.20 -2.09
CA GLN A 38 5.81 0.59 -3.30
C GLN A 38 7.31 0.79 -3.53
N ASP A 39 8.13 0.60 -2.50
CA ASP A 39 9.58 0.70 -2.55
C ASP A 39 10.14 -0.74 -2.54
N SER A 40 10.82 -1.13 -3.62
CA SER A 40 11.35 -2.50 -3.79
C SER A 40 12.31 -2.88 -2.66
N ARG A 41 13.01 -1.90 -2.07
CA ARG A 41 13.94 -2.09 -0.94
C ARG A 41 13.24 -2.43 0.37
N LYS A 42 11.92 -2.20 0.46
CA LYS A 42 11.09 -2.46 1.65
C LYS A 42 10.21 -3.70 1.49
N VAL A 43 10.28 -4.39 0.36
CA VAL A 43 9.51 -5.62 0.12
C VAL A 43 9.97 -6.70 1.09
N LEU A 44 9.00 -7.35 1.73
CA LEU A 44 9.21 -8.51 2.56
C LEU A 44 8.54 -9.74 1.94
N PRO A 45 8.94 -10.96 2.34
CA PRO A 45 8.28 -12.16 1.88
C PRO A 45 6.77 -12.12 2.11
N GLY A 46 5.99 -12.46 1.08
CA GLY A 46 4.53 -12.45 1.11
C GLY A 46 3.86 -11.11 0.77
N ASP A 47 4.63 -10.06 0.50
CA ASP A 47 4.06 -8.76 0.17
C ASP A 47 3.54 -8.69 -1.27
N LEU A 48 2.62 -7.75 -1.50
CA LEU A 48 2.22 -7.25 -2.81
C LEU A 48 3.03 -6.00 -3.12
N PHE A 49 3.80 -6.04 -4.20
CA PHE A 49 4.51 -4.89 -4.72
C PHE A 49 3.68 -4.14 -5.78
N CYS A 50 3.53 -2.83 -5.62
CA CYS A 50 2.82 -1.96 -6.56
C CYS A 50 3.81 -1.21 -7.46
N ALA A 51 4.05 -1.75 -8.65
CA ALA A 51 4.94 -1.21 -9.67
C ALA A 51 4.24 -0.11 -10.49
N LEU A 52 4.25 1.11 -9.98
CA LEU A 52 3.67 2.28 -10.65
C LEU A 52 4.45 2.70 -11.89
N ARG A 53 3.76 3.40 -12.79
CA ARG A 53 4.39 4.15 -13.86
C ARG A 53 4.84 5.52 -13.32
N GLY A 54 6.13 5.65 -13.04
CA GLY A 54 6.72 6.93 -12.62
C GLY A 54 6.94 7.90 -13.78
N LEU A 55 7.31 9.14 -13.44
CA LEU A 55 7.69 10.18 -14.42
C LEU A 55 9.05 9.93 -15.10
N GLN A 56 9.95 9.23 -14.41
CA GLN A 56 11.33 8.98 -14.86
C GLN A 56 11.61 7.50 -15.13
N GLN A 57 11.01 6.61 -14.34
CA GLN A 57 11.28 5.17 -14.37
C GLN A 57 10.00 4.40 -14.05
N HIS A 58 9.85 3.21 -14.63
CA HIS A 58 8.75 2.33 -14.31
C HIS A 58 9.11 1.38 -13.16
N GLY A 59 8.21 1.17 -12.20
CA GLY A 59 8.45 0.25 -11.09
C GLY A 59 8.67 -1.21 -11.50
N LEU A 60 8.36 -1.59 -12.76
CA LEU A 60 8.61 -2.93 -13.29
C LEU A 60 10.10 -3.23 -13.41
N GLU A 61 10.95 -2.21 -13.48
CA GLU A 61 12.39 -2.38 -13.58
C GLU A 61 13.00 -3.06 -12.33
N TYR A 62 12.30 -2.99 -11.19
CA TYR A 62 12.71 -3.63 -9.93
C TYR A 62 12.20 -5.06 -9.77
N TRP A 63 11.64 -5.65 -10.82
CA TRP A 63 11.03 -6.98 -10.79
C TRP A 63 11.92 -8.05 -10.15
N HIS A 64 13.19 -8.12 -10.58
CA HIS A 64 14.11 -9.15 -10.10
C HIS A 64 14.40 -9.01 -8.61
N ASP A 65 14.52 -7.78 -8.11
CA ASP A 65 14.73 -7.50 -6.70
C ASP A 65 13.52 -7.91 -5.87
N VAL A 66 12.32 -7.56 -6.35
CA VAL A 66 11.04 -7.89 -5.71
C VAL A 66 10.81 -9.40 -5.66
N GLN A 67 11.13 -10.10 -6.74
CA GLN A 67 11.06 -11.56 -6.80
C GLN A 67 12.07 -12.20 -5.84
N ALA A 68 13.31 -11.71 -5.80
CA ALA A 68 14.35 -12.20 -4.90
C ALA A 68 14.02 -11.94 -3.42
N ALA A 69 13.33 -10.83 -3.12
CA ALA A 69 12.82 -10.51 -1.78
C ALA A 69 11.63 -11.40 -1.34
N GLY A 70 11.07 -12.20 -2.26
CA GLY A 70 10.01 -13.16 -1.95
C GLY A 70 8.60 -12.57 -1.95
N ALA A 71 8.34 -11.51 -2.72
CA ALA A 71 6.98 -11.01 -2.92
C ALA A 71 6.04 -12.11 -3.41
N ALA A 72 4.83 -12.14 -2.87
CA ALA A 72 3.79 -13.05 -3.34
C ALA A 72 3.20 -12.57 -4.66
N ALA A 73 3.11 -11.26 -4.85
CA ALA A 73 2.54 -10.68 -6.05
C ALA A 73 3.19 -9.34 -6.42
N LEU A 74 3.14 -9.03 -7.71
CA LEU A 74 3.49 -7.74 -8.29
C LEU A 74 2.34 -7.28 -9.16
N VAL A 75 1.78 -6.11 -8.85
CA VAL A 75 0.82 -5.43 -9.72
C VAL A 75 1.53 -4.28 -10.41
N TRP A 76 1.27 -4.06 -11.69
CA TRP A 76 1.95 -3.03 -12.47
C TRP A 76 1.00 -2.21 -13.32
N GLU A 77 1.37 -0.95 -13.53
CA GLU A 77 0.56 -0.01 -14.30
C GLU A 77 0.93 -0.03 -15.79
N PRO A 78 0.01 -0.34 -16.72
CA PRO A 78 0.30 -0.26 -18.14
C PRO A 78 0.62 1.17 -18.64
N PRO A 79 1.36 1.30 -19.77
CA PRO A 79 1.99 0.24 -20.56
C PRO A 79 3.31 -0.26 -19.97
N SER A 80 3.63 -1.53 -20.26
CA SER A 80 4.90 -2.14 -19.83
C SER A 80 6.09 -1.55 -20.61
N PRO A 81 7.25 -1.29 -19.94
CA PRO A 81 8.50 -0.98 -20.63
C PRO A 81 9.14 -2.23 -21.27
N HIS A 82 8.67 -3.43 -20.91
CA HIS A 82 9.12 -4.70 -21.45
C HIS A 82 8.14 -5.20 -22.53
N PRO A 83 8.57 -5.34 -23.80
CA PRO A 83 7.70 -5.73 -24.90
C PRO A 83 7.19 -7.18 -24.80
N ASP A 84 7.92 -8.04 -24.09
CA ASP A 84 7.57 -9.45 -23.92
C ASP A 84 6.61 -9.71 -22.75
N LEU A 85 6.33 -8.69 -21.92
CA LEU A 85 5.39 -8.84 -20.81
C LEU A 85 3.95 -8.77 -21.33
N PRO A 86 3.17 -9.85 -21.25
CA PRO A 86 1.82 -9.86 -21.77
C PRO A 86 0.91 -8.93 -20.94
N PRO A 87 -0.13 -8.34 -21.55
CA PRO A 87 -1.14 -7.55 -20.85
C PRO A 87 -2.16 -8.46 -20.13
N ALA A 88 -1.67 -9.49 -19.43
CA ALA A 88 -2.50 -10.44 -18.70
C ALA A 88 -1.79 -10.90 -17.42
N ALA A 89 -2.57 -11.44 -16.48
CA ALA A 89 -2.03 -12.03 -15.27
C ALA A 89 -1.19 -13.27 -15.60
N ILE A 90 0.06 -13.31 -15.13
CA ILE A 90 0.98 -14.42 -15.35
C ILE A 90 1.62 -14.89 -14.05
N LYS A 91 2.14 -16.12 -14.09
CA LYS A 91 3.00 -16.66 -13.03
C LYS A 91 4.47 -16.45 -13.40
N CYS A 92 5.25 -15.88 -12.49
CA CYS A 92 6.71 -15.85 -12.61
C CYS A 92 7.35 -16.47 -11.37
N GLY A 93 7.82 -17.71 -11.50
CA GLY A 93 8.27 -18.48 -10.34
C GLY A 93 7.12 -18.71 -9.36
N SER A 94 7.26 -18.23 -8.13
CA SER A 94 6.23 -18.26 -7.09
C SER A 94 5.42 -16.97 -6.97
N MET A 95 5.66 -15.98 -7.84
CA MET A 95 5.04 -14.65 -7.78
C MET A 95 3.94 -14.51 -8.84
N ALA A 96 2.79 -13.98 -8.45
CA ALA A 96 1.73 -13.57 -9.38
C ALA A 96 2.05 -12.18 -9.93
N VAL A 97 1.83 -11.97 -11.23
CA VAL A 97 2.13 -10.71 -11.88
C VAL A 97 0.90 -10.26 -12.62
N VAL A 98 0.39 -9.07 -12.30
CA VAL A 98 -0.92 -8.64 -12.80
C VAL A 98 -0.87 -7.20 -13.31
N PRO A 99 -1.23 -6.94 -14.57
CA PRO A 99 -1.46 -5.58 -15.03
C PRO A 99 -2.73 -5.01 -14.38
N VAL A 100 -2.64 -3.76 -13.93
CA VAL A 100 -3.76 -2.99 -13.37
C VAL A 100 -3.74 -1.61 -14.00
N GLU A 101 -4.78 -1.29 -14.77
CA GLU A 101 -4.96 0.04 -15.35
C GLU A 101 -5.09 1.10 -14.24
N GLU A 102 -4.51 2.28 -14.48
CA GLU A 102 -4.56 3.42 -13.55
C GLU A 102 -4.17 3.06 -12.10
N LEU A 103 -3.24 2.12 -11.92
CA LEU A 103 -2.85 1.56 -10.62
C LEU A 103 -2.57 2.65 -9.56
N GLY A 104 -1.94 3.77 -9.97
CA GLY A 104 -1.68 4.91 -9.08
C GLY A 104 -2.94 5.49 -8.43
N GLN A 105 -4.07 5.51 -9.15
CA GLN A 105 -5.36 5.98 -8.62
C GLN A 105 -6.00 4.96 -7.66
N HIS A 106 -5.60 3.68 -7.75
CA HIS A 106 -6.17 2.58 -6.96
C HIS A 106 -5.37 2.23 -5.71
N LEU A 107 -4.21 2.85 -5.48
CA LEU A 107 -3.37 2.60 -4.30
C LEU A 107 -4.13 2.78 -2.98
N GLY A 108 -4.93 3.85 -2.88
CA GLY A 108 -5.76 4.11 -1.70
C GLY A 108 -6.77 3.00 -1.46
N LEU A 109 -7.41 2.50 -2.53
CA LEU A 109 -8.36 1.40 -2.45
C LEU A 109 -7.70 0.07 -2.07
N LEU A 110 -6.50 -0.22 -2.61
CA LEU A 110 -5.72 -1.40 -2.23
C LEU A 110 -5.36 -1.37 -0.74
N ALA A 111 -4.87 -0.23 -0.26
CA ALA A 111 -4.58 -0.02 1.16
C ALA A 111 -5.84 -0.14 2.02
N ASP A 112 -6.94 0.48 1.60
CA ASP A 112 -8.22 0.43 2.30
C ASP A 112 -8.73 -1.02 2.46
N ARG A 113 -8.69 -1.82 1.38
CA ARG A 113 -9.04 -3.25 1.42
C ARG A 113 -8.11 -4.05 2.31
N PHE A 114 -6.79 -3.84 2.19
CA PHE A 114 -5.80 -4.57 2.96
C PHE A 114 -5.92 -4.29 4.47
N TYR A 115 -6.13 -3.02 4.84
CA TYR A 115 -6.27 -2.58 6.24
C TYR A 115 -7.70 -2.64 6.78
N LYS A 116 -8.63 -3.27 6.06
CA LYS A 116 -10.04 -3.48 6.46
C LYS A 116 -10.82 -2.18 6.72
N HIS A 117 -10.78 -1.26 5.78
CA HIS A 117 -11.55 -0.02 5.78
C HIS A 117 -11.29 0.88 7.00
N PRO A 118 -10.03 1.28 7.28
CA PRO A 118 -9.72 2.07 8.47
C PRO A 118 -10.48 3.40 8.50
N GLY A 119 -10.76 4.00 7.34
CA GLY A 119 -11.55 5.24 7.25
C GLY A 119 -13.01 5.08 7.71
N ALA A 120 -13.61 3.90 7.59
CA ALA A 120 -14.99 3.66 8.05
C ALA A 120 -15.10 3.60 9.58
N ALA A 121 -13.99 3.37 10.27
CA ALA A 121 -13.90 3.32 11.73
C ALA A 121 -13.51 4.67 12.36
N LEU A 122 -13.26 5.71 11.55
CA LEU A 122 -12.73 7.01 12.01
C LEU A 122 -13.58 8.17 11.51
N ASN A 123 -13.76 9.19 12.37
CA ASN A 123 -14.25 10.50 11.94
C ASN A 123 -13.09 11.29 11.31
N LEU A 124 -12.99 11.28 9.98
CA LEU A 124 -11.89 11.89 9.25
C LEU A 124 -12.19 13.34 8.84
N VAL A 125 -11.28 14.26 9.18
CA VAL A 125 -11.31 15.66 8.73
C VAL A 125 -10.09 15.94 7.83
N GLY A 126 -10.35 16.25 6.56
CA GLY A 126 -9.31 16.65 5.61
C GLY A 126 -9.15 18.16 5.55
N VAL A 127 -7.93 18.67 5.79
CA VAL A 127 -7.62 20.10 5.68
C VAL A 127 -6.79 20.35 4.41
N THR A 128 -7.36 21.11 3.47
CA THR A 128 -6.72 21.51 2.22
C THR A 128 -6.55 23.03 2.13
N GLY A 129 -5.61 23.50 1.31
CA GLY A 129 -5.30 24.91 1.14
C GLY A 129 -3.80 25.16 0.94
N THR A 130 -3.43 26.34 0.45
CA THR A 130 -2.02 26.71 0.25
C THR A 130 -1.31 26.87 1.59
N ASP A 131 -1.92 27.58 2.52
CA ASP A 131 -1.37 27.91 3.84
C ASP A 131 -2.30 27.49 4.98
N GLY A 132 -1.75 27.39 6.19
CA GLY A 132 -2.53 27.16 7.41
C GLY A 132 -3.03 25.73 7.64
N LYS A 133 -2.84 24.80 6.69
CA LYS A 133 -3.27 23.39 6.83
C LYS A 133 -2.85 22.76 8.16
N THR A 134 -1.56 22.88 8.50
CA THR A 134 -1.01 22.33 9.74
C THR A 134 -1.64 22.98 10.97
N SER A 135 -1.69 24.32 11.02
CA SER A 135 -2.29 25.04 12.15
C SER A 135 -3.77 24.69 12.33
N CYS A 136 -4.54 24.67 11.24
CA CYS A 136 -5.96 24.30 11.26
C CYS A 136 -6.15 22.85 11.71
N ALA A 137 -5.36 21.88 11.21
CA ALA A 137 -5.44 20.49 11.65
C ALA A 137 -5.18 20.36 13.16
N TYR A 138 -4.17 21.08 13.68
CA TYR A 138 -3.88 21.10 15.11
C TYR A 138 -4.99 21.74 15.95
N TYR A 139 -5.55 22.88 15.51
CA TYR A 139 -6.66 23.51 16.24
C TYR A 139 -7.92 22.65 16.25
N ILE A 140 -8.22 21.97 15.15
CA ILE A 140 -9.33 21.02 15.07
C ILE A 140 -9.08 19.85 16.04
N ALA A 141 -7.90 19.24 16.02
CA ALA A 141 -7.56 18.16 16.94
C ALA A 141 -7.60 18.63 18.41
N GLN A 142 -7.05 19.80 18.72
CA GLN A 142 -7.10 20.37 20.07
C GLN A 142 -8.54 20.59 20.56
N ALA A 143 -9.44 21.05 19.68
CA ALA A 143 -10.83 21.30 20.02
C ALA A 143 -11.66 20.03 20.20
N LEU A 144 -11.33 18.95 19.48
CA LEU A 144 -12.08 17.69 19.48
C LEU A 144 -11.47 16.63 20.41
N HIS A 145 -10.22 16.77 20.82
CA HIS A 145 -9.51 15.78 21.62
C HIS A 145 -9.92 15.83 23.10
N ASP A 146 -10.34 14.68 23.63
CA ASP A 146 -10.46 14.43 25.06
C ASP A 146 -10.09 12.96 25.38
N GLN A 147 -10.27 12.53 26.64
CA GLN A 147 -9.92 11.18 27.08
C GLN A 147 -10.77 10.08 26.43
N ASP A 148 -12.01 10.39 26.06
CA ASP A 148 -12.96 9.46 25.45
C ASP A 148 -12.91 9.51 23.90
N ASN A 149 -12.40 10.60 23.33
CA ASN A 149 -12.22 10.83 21.89
C ASN A 149 -10.77 11.22 21.55
N PRO A 150 -9.83 10.26 21.53
CA PRO A 150 -8.47 10.53 21.10
C PRO A 150 -8.42 10.95 19.63
N CYS A 151 -7.73 12.05 19.34
CA CYS A 151 -7.56 12.55 17.97
C CYS A 151 -6.16 12.21 17.45
N GLY A 152 -6.09 11.64 16.25
CA GLY A 152 -4.86 11.46 15.49
C GLY A 152 -4.60 12.65 14.57
N LEU A 153 -3.34 13.01 14.41
CA LEU A 153 -2.86 13.96 13.42
C LEU A 153 -2.00 13.21 12.40
N ALA A 154 -2.10 13.60 11.14
CA ALA A 154 -1.21 13.17 10.06
C ALA A 154 -1.00 14.35 9.11
N GLY A 155 0.25 14.77 8.94
CA GLY A 155 0.59 15.93 8.12
C GLY A 155 2.10 16.19 8.06
N THR A 156 2.47 17.41 7.70
CA THR A 156 3.88 17.81 7.47
C THR A 156 4.78 17.59 8.68
N LEU A 157 4.26 17.72 9.91
CA LEU A 157 5.03 17.50 11.14
C LEU A 157 5.12 16.01 11.52
N GLY A 158 4.52 15.12 10.75
CA GLY A 158 4.47 13.69 11.01
C GLY A 158 3.08 13.20 11.35
N HIS A 159 3.03 12.08 12.07
CA HIS A 159 1.78 11.41 12.42
C HIS A 159 1.83 10.87 13.85
N GLY A 160 0.67 10.86 14.52
CA GLY A 160 0.56 10.39 15.89
C GLY A 160 -0.70 10.92 16.57
N LEU A 161 -0.89 10.56 17.84
CA LEU A 161 -1.97 11.15 18.62
C LEU A 161 -1.65 12.61 18.95
N TYR A 162 -2.68 13.43 19.14
CA TYR A 162 -2.51 14.79 19.61
C TYR A 162 -1.73 14.79 20.94
N GLY A 163 -0.65 15.58 21.01
CA GLY A 163 0.29 15.59 22.14
C GLY A 163 1.45 14.58 22.05
N GLU A 164 1.38 13.61 21.13
CA GLU A 164 2.37 12.54 20.93
C GLU A 164 2.75 12.39 19.44
N VAL A 165 2.68 13.48 18.67
CA VAL A 165 3.03 13.44 17.24
C VAL A 165 4.52 13.14 17.10
N LEU A 166 4.83 12.05 16.40
CA LEU A 166 6.20 11.69 16.06
C LEU A 166 6.65 12.54 14.88
N GLU A 167 7.73 13.30 15.05
CA GLU A 167 8.39 14.00 13.95
C GLU A 167 8.90 13.00 12.92
N GLN A 168 8.75 13.31 11.63
CA GLN A 168 9.36 12.49 10.58
C GLN A 168 10.89 12.64 10.67
N ALA A 169 11.59 11.54 10.95
CA ALA A 169 13.06 11.44 10.91
C ALA A 169 13.58 11.35 9.47
#